data_AF-A0A949B7S2-F1
#
_entry.id   AF-A0A949B7S2-F1
#
_cell.length_a   1.000
_cell.length_b   1.000
_cell.length_c   1.000
_cell.angle_alpha   90.00
_cell.angle_beta   90.00
_cell.angle_gamma   90.00
#
_symmetry.space_group_name_H-M   'P 1'
#
loop_
_entity.id
_entity.type
_entity.pdbx_description
1 polymer ?
#
loop_
_entity_poly.entity_id
_entity_poly.type
_entity_poly.pdbx_seq_one_letter_code
_entity_poly.pdbx_strand_id
1 'polypeptide(L)'
;MRRPVPNISVYQRRYQRISASNSFTLIELLLSIAIATVITAAVYFSLNTALESWGYSRDQLALQKVLSEVMDEVLSGTAAVYGLRDSLEIMAAGTNKVEFVPPWTDDTHSVAAMGFIYTLNRRIKPGAAVPIGEIKLSESGKYQFMPVSLVESEDANISQVRLGLAAQVGNHLRFIYHPDPRANPDVVQTISWDPEAQQVYSEDTEGIENISRNPFDVKITNMRLHYYDNANNLITDFEWVDDRDLNMITGIEVYMEVELGQYKQDLVSFINLRNAPMRSGYLALRKGTRIPIPDSHNIHTLLLTNISGVTSGDELQIEATPRSGKVWRVKIVFSRAGSSKPKIESYTVEYPPQHVVYTEYPRTSIDAGLNFLTLGANGFYDYDDDVDIEDFVMLEDEVVLEVTKMDIEGAGLFVRP
;
A
#
# COMPACT_ATOMS: atom_id res chain seq x y z
N MET A 1 -98.77 -35.86 -53.65
CA MET A 1 -98.41 -34.88 -52.61
C MET A 1 -97.57 -35.58 -51.54
N ARG A 2 -96.46 -34.92 -51.13
CA ARG A 2 -95.62 -35.16 -49.94
C ARG A 2 -94.84 -36.49 -49.83
N ARG A 3 -93.50 -36.35 -49.75
CA ARG A 3 -92.52 -37.33 -49.25
C ARG A 3 -92.80 -37.68 -47.77
N PRO A 4 -92.29 -38.82 -47.26
CA PRO A 4 -91.05 -38.76 -46.45
C PRO A 4 -90.04 -39.92 -46.69
N VAL A 5 -88.75 -39.55 -46.78
CA VAL A 5 -87.60 -39.96 -45.93
C VAL A 5 -87.00 -41.35 -46.23
N PRO A 6 -85.75 -41.42 -46.73
CA PRO A 6 -84.99 -42.67 -46.81
C PRO A 6 -84.33 -43.02 -45.47
N ASN A 7 -84.44 -44.29 -45.14
CA ASN A 7 -83.84 -44.96 -44.00
C ASN A 7 -82.35 -45.26 -44.27
N ILE A 8 -81.54 -45.15 -43.23
CA ILE A 8 -80.09 -45.37 -43.16
C ILE A 8 -79.75 -46.81 -43.57
N SER A 9 -78.71 -47.03 -44.40
CA SER A 9 -77.81 -48.23 -44.39
C SER A 9 -77.03 -48.55 -45.69
N VAL A 10 -76.61 -47.58 -46.52
CA VAL A 10 -75.71 -47.90 -47.67
C VAL A 10 -74.61 -46.85 -47.89
N TYR A 11 -73.89 -46.48 -46.83
CA TYR A 11 -72.62 -45.74 -46.94
C TYR A 11 -71.54 -46.37 -46.06
N GLN A 12 -71.38 -47.70 -46.13
CA GLN A 12 -70.34 -48.40 -45.38
C GLN A 12 -69.64 -49.55 -46.13
N ARG A 13 -69.68 -49.59 -47.46
CA ARG A 13 -68.80 -50.49 -48.24
C ARG A 13 -68.32 -49.81 -49.52
N ARG A 14 -67.00 -49.85 -49.73
CA ARG A 14 -66.15 -49.11 -50.70
C ARG A 14 -65.75 -47.74 -50.14
N TYR A 15 -64.60 -47.54 -49.51
CA TYR A 15 -63.25 -48.00 -49.86
C TYR A 15 -62.45 -48.30 -48.57
N GLN A 16 -62.36 -49.57 -48.18
CA GLN A 16 -61.15 -50.05 -47.52
C GLN A 16 -60.12 -50.36 -48.61
N ARG A 17 -58.87 -50.02 -48.30
CA ARG A 17 -57.64 -50.17 -49.10
C ARG A 17 -57.36 -49.05 -50.11
N ILE A 18 -57.02 -47.88 -49.56
CA ILE A 18 -55.70 -47.31 -49.89
C ILE A 18 -54.82 -47.59 -48.68
N SER A 19 -54.41 -48.84 -48.53
CA SER A 19 -53.05 -49.09 -48.07
C SER A 19 -52.23 -48.96 -49.34
N ALA A 20 -51.92 -47.72 -49.71
CA ALA A 20 -50.70 -47.50 -50.46
C ALA A 20 -49.62 -47.87 -49.47
N SER A 21 -49.13 -49.10 -49.56
CA SER A 21 -47.76 -49.37 -49.17
C SER A 21 -46.94 -48.34 -49.95
N ASN A 22 -46.56 -47.25 -49.30
CA ASN A 22 -45.59 -46.29 -49.81
C ASN A 22 -44.28 -47.08 -49.90
N SER A 23 -44.13 -47.81 -51.01
CA SER A 23 -42.90 -48.45 -51.38
C SER A 23 -41.95 -47.31 -51.71
N PHE A 24 -41.15 -46.89 -50.73
CA PHE A 24 -40.09 -45.91 -50.93
C PHE A 24 -39.26 -46.36 -52.13
N THR A 25 -39.11 -45.47 -53.10
CA THR A 25 -38.18 -45.74 -54.20
C THR A 25 -36.76 -45.78 -53.62
N LEU A 26 -35.90 -46.66 -54.14
CA LEU A 26 -34.50 -46.73 -53.73
C LEU A 26 -33.82 -45.33 -53.79
N ILE A 27 -34.25 -44.51 -54.76
CA ILE A 27 -33.82 -43.12 -54.94
C ILE A 27 -34.24 -42.23 -53.76
N GLU A 28 -35.50 -42.28 -53.31
CA GLU A 28 -35.94 -41.50 -52.13
C GLU A 28 -35.23 -41.93 -50.85
N LEU A 29 -34.94 -43.22 -50.68
CA LEU A 29 -34.15 -43.71 -49.55
C LEU A 29 -32.72 -43.15 -49.61
N LEU A 30 -32.06 -43.24 -50.76
CA LEU A 30 -30.71 -42.71 -50.96
C LEU A 30 -30.66 -41.18 -50.77
N LEU A 31 -31.67 -40.47 -51.25
CA LEU A 31 -31.78 -39.02 -51.11
C LEU A 31 -32.01 -38.62 -49.64
N SER A 32 -32.85 -39.37 -48.92
CA SER A 32 -33.07 -39.16 -47.48
C SER A 32 -31.80 -39.44 -46.67
N ILE A 33 -31.06 -40.50 -47.00
CA ILE A 33 -29.77 -40.82 -46.37
C ILE A 33 -28.75 -39.71 -46.65
N ALA A 34 -28.66 -39.23 -47.90
CA ALA A 34 -27.75 -38.15 -48.28
C ALA A 34 -28.06 -36.82 -47.57
N ILE A 35 -29.34 -36.45 -47.48
CA ILE A 35 -29.75 -35.25 -46.73
C ILE A 35 -29.44 -35.42 -45.24
N ALA A 36 -29.75 -36.59 -44.66
CA ALA A 36 -29.49 -36.88 -43.26
C ALA A 36 -28.00 -36.83 -42.93
N THR A 37 -27.11 -37.35 -43.79
CA THR A 37 -25.66 -37.27 -43.56
C THR A 37 -25.14 -35.85 -43.66
N VAL A 38 -25.60 -35.06 -44.63
CA VAL A 38 -25.21 -33.64 -44.74
C VAL A 38 -25.66 -32.83 -43.52
N ILE A 39 -26.92 -33.02 -43.07
CA ILE A 39 -27.43 -32.35 -41.87
C ILE A 39 -26.66 -32.80 -40.63
N THR A 40 -26.43 -34.11 -40.47
CA THR A 40 -25.69 -34.64 -39.32
C THR A 40 -24.26 -34.11 -39.28
N ALA A 41 -23.59 -34.03 -40.44
CA ALA A 41 -22.25 -33.44 -40.55
C ALA A 41 -22.28 -31.96 -40.18
N ALA A 42 -23.23 -31.17 -40.70
CA ALA A 42 -23.36 -29.76 -40.38
C ALA A 42 -23.60 -29.52 -38.88
N VAL A 43 -24.49 -30.32 -38.26
CA VAL A 43 -24.76 -30.27 -36.81
C VAL A 43 -23.51 -30.66 -36.02
N TYR A 44 -22.81 -31.72 -36.42
CA TYR A 44 -21.57 -32.14 -35.78
C TYR A 44 -20.50 -31.05 -35.81
N PHE A 45 -20.22 -30.47 -36.98
CA PHE A 45 -19.25 -29.40 -37.11
C PHE A 45 -19.64 -28.15 -36.32
N SER A 46 -20.93 -27.76 -36.35
CA SER A 46 -21.43 -26.62 -35.58
C SER A 46 -21.31 -26.85 -34.07
N LEU A 47 -21.63 -28.05 -33.58
CA LEU A 47 -21.51 -28.39 -32.16
C LEU A 47 -20.04 -28.45 -31.73
N ASN A 48 -19.17 -29.06 -32.54
CA ASN A 48 -17.75 -29.15 -32.22
C ASN A 48 -17.13 -27.74 -32.13
N THR A 49 -17.43 -26.87 -33.11
CA THR A 49 -16.95 -25.48 -33.11
C THR A 49 -17.51 -24.70 -31.92
N ALA A 50 -18.78 -24.90 -31.56
CA ALA A 50 -19.39 -24.24 -30.41
C ALA A 50 -18.77 -24.70 -29.08
N LEU A 51 -18.47 -26.00 -28.95
CA LEU A 51 -17.81 -26.55 -27.76
C LEU A 51 -16.37 -26.06 -27.62
N GLU A 52 -15.62 -25.98 -28.72
CA GLU A 52 -14.27 -25.41 -28.75
C GLU A 52 -14.28 -23.93 -28.38
N SER A 53 -15.22 -23.15 -28.96
CA SER A 53 -15.40 -21.73 -28.61
C SER A 53 -15.81 -21.53 -27.16
N TRP A 54 -16.67 -22.40 -26.62
CA TRP A 54 -17.07 -22.36 -25.23
C TRP A 54 -15.89 -22.69 -24.29
N GLY A 55 -15.10 -23.73 -24.62
CA GLY A 55 -13.90 -24.08 -23.88
C GLY A 55 -12.89 -22.94 -23.84
N TYR A 56 -12.60 -22.33 -25.00
CA TYR A 56 -11.74 -21.15 -25.10
C TYR A 56 -12.23 -19.99 -24.22
N SER A 57 -13.51 -19.65 -24.31
CA SER A 57 -14.10 -18.54 -23.54
C SER A 57 -14.04 -18.81 -22.03
N ARG A 58 -14.34 -20.05 -21.62
CA ARG A 58 -14.25 -20.46 -20.21
C ARG A 58 -12.82 -20.35 -19.69
N ASP A 59 -11.83 -20.83 -20.44
CA ASP A 59 -10.43 -20.85 -20.01
C ASP A 59 -9.86 -19.42 -19.93
N GLN A 60 -10.20 -18.54 -20.88
CA GLN A 60 -9.87 -17.11 -20.83
C GLN A 60 -10.50 -16.41 -19.63
N LEU A 61 -11.77 -16.67 -19.35
CA LEU A 61 -12.45 -16.11 -18.17
C LEU A 61 -11.83 -16.61 -16.86
N ALA A 62 -11.40 -17.87 -16.81
CA ALA A 62 -10.71 -18.43 -15.65
C ALA A 62 -9.37 -17.75 -15.42
N LEU A 63 -8.55 -17.59 -16.47
CA LEU A 63 -7.28 -16.86 -16.42
C LEU A 63 -7.47 -15.43 -15.92
N GLN A 64 -8.38 -14.68 -16.56
CA GLN A 64 -8.65 -13.28 -16.19
C GLN A 64 -9.14 -13.17 -14.74
N LYS A 65 -10.02 -14.08 -14.31
CA LYS A 65 -10.57 -14.07 -12.96
C LYS A 65 -9.46 -14.30 -11.92
N VAL A 66 -8.69 -15.38 -12.05
CA VAL A 66 -7.61 -15.71 -11.10
C VAL A 66 -6.57 -14.60 -11.09
N LEU A 67 -6.14 -14.12 -12.26
CA LEU A 67 -5.16 -13.05 -12.36
C LEU A 67 -5.64 -11.75 -11.69
N SER A 68 -6.91 -11.40 -11.85
CA SER A 68 -7.48 -10.19 -11.24
C SER A 68 -7.67 -10.34 -9.73
N GLU A 69 -8.13 -11.50 -9.25
CA GLU A 69 -8.32 -11.79 -7.82
C GLU A 69 -6.98 -11.77 -7.07
N VAL A 70 -5.96 -12.48 -7.59
CA VAL A 70 -4.64 -12.50 -6.97
C VAL A 70 -3.99 -11.11 -7.03
N MET A 71 -4.16 -10.37 -8.13
CA MET A 71 -3.66 -9.00 -8.23
C MET A 71 -4.35 -8.09 -7.21
N ASP A 72 -5.66 -8.14 -7.08
CA ASP A 72 -6.38 -7.32 -6.11
C ASP A 72 -5.97 -7.68 -4.67
N GLU A 73 -5.77 -8.95 -4.37
CA GLU A 73 -5.31 -9.39 -3.05
C GLU A 73 -3.88 -8.94 -2.73
N VAL A 74 -2.94 -9.00 -3.69
CA VAL A 74 -1.58 -8.46 -3.51
C VAL A 74 -1.60 -6.95 -3.29
N LEU A 75 -2.45 -6.22 -4.02
CA LEU A 75 -2.44 -4.75 -3.99
C LEU A 75 -3.28 -4.18 -2.85
N SER A 76 -4.46 -4.73 -2.62
CA SER A 76 -5.48 -4.21 -1.69
C SER A 76 -5.58 -5.04 -0.41
N GLY A 77 -5.08 -6.28 -0.41
CA GLY A 77 -5.21 -7.20 0.73
C GLY A 77 -6.57 -7.89 0.77
N THR A 78 -6.85 -8.52 1.90
CA THR A 78 -8.13 -9.18 2.21
C THR A 78 -8.89 -8.39 3.27
N ALA A 79 -9.99 -8.95 3.79
CA ALA A 79 -10.70 -8.34 4.91
C ALA A 79 -9.88 -8.35 6.22
N ALA A 80 -8.88 -9.22 6.33
CA ALA A 80 -8.04 -9.41 7.52
C ALA A 80 -6.61 -8.87 7.34
N VAL A 81 -6.08 -8.93 6.11
CA VAL A 81 -4.69 -8.62 5.79
C VAL A 81 -4.62 -7.39 4.89
N TYR A 82 -3.64 -6.52 5.11
CA TYR A 82 -3.44 -5.33 4.28
C TYR A 82 -2.66 -5.68 3.01
N GLY A 83 -2.96 -4.99 1.91
CA GLY A 83 -2.18 -5.10 0.67
C GLY A 83 -1.05 -4.07 0.60
N LEU A 84 -0.26 -4.16 -0.46
CA LEU A 84 0.86 -3.24 -0.69
C LEU A 84 0.44 -1.76 -0.76
N ARG A 85 -0.80 -1.46 -1.17
CA ARG A 85 -1.31 -0.09 -1.26
C ARG A 85 -1.36 0.62 0.10
N ASP A 86 -1.53 -0.13 1.18
CA ASP A 86 -1.65 0.39 2.54
C ASP A 86 -0.30 0.38 3.29
N SER A 87 0.80 -0.01 2.64
CA SER A 87 2.13 0.00 3.22
C SER A 87 2.52 1.40 3.73
N LEU A 88 3.00 1.45 4.98
CA LEU A 88 3.59 2.62 5.64
C LEU A 88 5.12 2.69 5.47
N GLU A 89 5.77 1.54 5.35
CA GLU A 89 7.22 1.41 5.23
C GLU A 89 7.57 0.12 4.50
N ILE A 90 8.51 0.20 3.57
CA ILE A 90 9.11 -0.97 2.93
C ILE A 90 10.37 -1.34 3.73
N MET A 91 10.41 -2.57 4.22
CA MET A 91 11.50 -3.11 5.04
C MET A 91 12.53 -3.86 4.20
N ALA A 92 12.07 -4.54 3.16
CA ALA A 92 12.92 -5.22 2.19
C ALA A 92 12.19 -5.25 0.84
N ALA A 93 12.92 -5.03 -0.24
CA ALA A 93 12.36 -4.95 -1.59
C ALA A 93 13.23 -5.75 -2.55
N GLY A 94 12.69 -6.87 -3.03
CA GLY A 94 13.30 -7.69 -4.08
C GLY A 94 12.34 -7.94 -5.23
N THR A 95 12.84 -8.55 -6.31
CA THR A 95 12.04 -8.76 -7.53
C THR A 95 10.85 -9.70 -7.30
N ASN A 96 11.00 -10.71 -6.45
CA ASN A 96 9.96 -11.73 -6.21
C ASN A 96 9.41 -11.69 -4.77
N LYS A 97 9.94 -10.80 -3.93
CA LYS A 97 9.59 -10.73 -2.51
C LYS A 97 9.64 -9.28 -2.05
N VAL A 98 8.64 -8.88 -1.25
CA VAL A 98 8.59 -7.59 -0.59
C VAL A 98 8.15 -7.78 0.85
N GLU A 99 8.83 -7.10 1.76
CA GLU A 99 8.49 -7.02 3.19
C GLU A 99 8.09 -5.59 3.51
N PHE A 100 6.94 -5.41 4.15
CA PHE A 100 6.40 -4.09 4.43
C PHE A 100 5.65 -4.05 5.76
N VAL A 101 5.48 -2.83 6.28
CA VAL A 101 4.75 -2.56 7.52
C VAL A 101 3.43 -1.87 7.18
N PRO A 102 2.27 -2.52 7.37
CA PRO A 102 0.97 -1.87 7.23
C PRO A 102 0.60 -1.05 8.49
N PRO A 103 -0.49 -0.25 8.43
CA PRO A 103 -1.05 0.36 9.62
C PRO A 103 -1.54 -0.69 10.61
N TRP A 104 -1.21 -0.50 11.88
CA TRP A 104 -1.68 -1.37 12.96
C TRP A 104 -2.93 -0.80 13.59
N THR A 105 -3.97 -1.63 13.73
CA THR A 105 -5.17 -1.28 14.49
C THR A 105 -5.10 -1.96 15.85
N ASP A 106 -5.06 -1.15 16.90
CA ASP A 106 -5.05 -1.62 18.29
C ASP A 106 -6.33 -2.37 18.65
N ASP A 107 -6.25 -3.13 19.75
CA ASP A 107 -7.41 -3.76 20.35
C ASP A 107 -8.46 -2.72 20.75
N THR A 108 -9.72 -3.14 20.80
CA THR A 108 -10.80 -2.22 21.18
C THR A 108 -10.74 -1.91 22.67
N HIS A 109 -10.48 -0.65 23.00
CA HIS A 109 -10.53 -0.11 24.34
C HIS A 109 -11.93 0.36 24.71
N SER A 110 -12.21 0.51 25.99
CA SER A 110 -13.42 1.18 26.49
C SER A 110 -13.06 2.52 27.11
N VAL A 111 -13.84 3.56 26.83
CA VAL A 111 -13.64 4.87 27.46
C VAL A 111 -13.86 4.74 28.96
N ALA A 112 -12.78 4.86 29.75
CA ALA A 112 -12.84 4.70 31.21
C ALA A 112 -13.16 6.02 31.93
N ALA A 113 -12.42 7.09 31.61
CA ALA A 113 -12.57 8.41 32.22
C ALA A 113 -12.02 9.53 31.33
N MET A 114 -12.41 10.77 31.61
CA MET A 114 -11.88 11.95 30.92
C MET A 114 -10.38 12.10 31.23
N GLY A 115 -9.54 12.21 30.19
CA GLY A 115 -8.10 12.34 30.34
C GLY A 115 -7.36 11.04 30.68
N PHE A 116 -8.03 9.88 30.59
CA PHE A 116 -7.39 8.57 30.75
C PHE A 116 -6.28 8.37 29.70
N ILE A 117 -5.19 7.74 30.13
CA ILE A 117 -4.05 7.40 29.29
C ILE A 117 -4.19 5.93 28.90
N TYR A 118 -4.26 5.66 27.61
CA TYR A 118 -4.37 4.32 27.07
C TYR A 118 -2.98 3.83 26.68
N THR A 119 -2.65 2.62 27.10
CA THR A 119 -1.45 1.91 26.68
C THR A 119 -1.77 1.11 25.43
N LEU A 120 -0.97 1.28 24.38
CA LEU A 120 -1.11 0.56 23.12
C LEU A 120 -0.49 -0.84 23.20
N ASN A 121 -1.03 -1.80 22.43
CA ASN A 121 -0.52 -3.17 22.42
C ASN A 121 0.85 -3.32 21.72
N ARG A 122 1.18 -2.44 20.78
CA ARG A 122 2.48 -2.38 20.09
C ARG A 122 3.11 -1.01 20.27
N ARG A 123 4.44 -0.97 20.20
CA ARG A 123 5.19 0.27 20.26
C ARG A 123 4.96 1.04 18.96
N ILE A 124 4.69 2.33 19.04
CA ILE A 124 4.67 3.21 17.86
C ILE A 124 6.11 3.42 17.40
N LYS A 125 6.34 3.37 16.09
CA LYS A 125 7.64 3.68 15.51
C LYS A 125 8.12 5.08 15.96
N PRO A 126 9.31 5.19 16.57
CA PRO A 126 9.91 6.47 16.91
C PRO A 126 9.94 7.42 15.69
N GLY A 127 9.46 8.65 15.87
CA GLY A 127 9.37 9.62 14.77
C GLY A 127 8.21 9.42 13.78
N ALA A 128 7.29 8.47 14.00
CA ALA A 128 6.09 8.34 13.19
C ALA A 128 5.02 9.41 13.51
N ALA A 129 3.99 9.51 12.67
CA ALA A 129 2.87 10.42 12.90
C ALA A 129 2.06 10.03 14.15
N VAL A 130 1.32 11.00 14.70
CA VAL A 130 0.44 10.77 15.86
C VAL A 130 -0.66 9.77 15.46
N PRO A 131 -1.01 8.80 16.33
CA PRO A 131 -2.07 7.83 16.07
C PRO A 131 -3.41 8.48 15.74
N ILE A 132 -4.18 7.80 14.90
CA ILE A 132 -5.57 8.14 14.62
C ILE A 132 -6.44 7.42 15.64
N GLY A 133 -7.15 8.18 16.46
CA GLY A 133 -8.17 7.65 17.36
C GLY A 133 -9.51 7.54 16.64
N GLU A 134 -10.21 6.43 16.86
CA GLU A 134 -11.58 6.27 16.39
C GLU A 134 -12.49 5.83 17.54
N ILE A 135 -13.64 6.49 17.68
CA ILE A 135 -14.66 6.17 18.67
C ILE A 135 -15.91 5.62 18.00
N LYS A 136 -16.40 4.48 18.49
CA LYS A 136 -17.71 3.96 18.10
C LYS A 136 -18.77 4.57 19.02
N LEU A 137 -19.57 5.47 18.46
CA LEU A 137 -20.69 6.05 19.21
C LEU A 137 -21.82 5.03 19.33
N SER A 138 -22.26 4.80 20.58
CA SER A 138 -23.32 3.85 20.94
C SER A 138 -24.60 4.00 20.10
N GLU A 139 -24.95 5.22 19.68
CA GLU A 139 -26.17 5.52 18.93
C GLU A 139 -26.07 5.23 17.42
N SER A 140 -24.89 5.35 16.82
CA SER A 140 -24.71 5.25 15.37
C SER A 140 -24.14 3.91 14.90
N GLY A 141 -23.47 3.18 15.80
CA GLY A 141 -22.73 1.96 15.47
C GLY A 141 -21.53 2.18 14.54
N LYS A 142 -21.23 3.43 14.16
CA LYS A 142 -20.12 3.80 13.27
C LYS A 142 -18.96 4.40 14.08
N TYR A 143 -17.75 4.17 13.58
CA TYR A 143 -16.54 4.82 14.09
C TYR A 143 -16.47 6.26 13.58
N GLN A 144 -16.07 7.18 14.45
CA GLN A 144 -15.80 8.59 14.15
C GLN A 144 -14.40 8.95 14.63
N PHE A 145 -13.73 9.83 13.90
CA PHE A 145 -12.40 10.29 14.27
C PHE A 145 -12.41 11.08 15.58
N MET A 146 -11.40 10.81 16.41
CA MET A 146 -11.16 11.45 17.69
C MET A 146 -9.70 11.93 17.71
N PRO A 147 -9.43 13.21 18.04
CA PRO A 147 -8.07 13.69 18.17
C PRO A 147 -7.36 12.98 19.33
N VAL A 148 -6.09 12.64 19.11
CA VAL A 148 -5.24 11.92 20.05
C VAL A 148 -3.93 12.68 20.21
N SER A 149 -3.34 12.62 21.40
CA SER A 149 -1.99 13.10 21.70
C SER A 149 -1.14 11.96 22.25
N LEU A 150 0.12 11.89 21.83
CA LEU A 150 1.11 11.01 22.43
C LEU A 150 1.44 11.47 23.86
N VAL A 151 1.68 10.51 24.74
CA VAL A 151 2.13 10.75 26.11
C VAL A 151 3.51 10.10 26.25
N GLU A 152 4.50 10.87 26.69
CA GLU A 152 5.82 10.35 26.98
C GLU A 152 5.73 9.35 28.14
N SER A 153 6.18 8.11 27.89
CA SER A 153 6.26 7.04 28.88
C SER A 153 7.69 6.99 29.46
N GLU A 154 7.82 6.67 30.75
CA GLU A 154 9.13 6.37 31.35
C GLU A 154 9.71 5.04 30.85
N ASP A 155 8.84 4.11 30.43
CA ASP A 155 9.24 2.87 29.76
C ASP A 155 9.27 3.09 28.25
N ALA A 156 10.46 3.01 27.66
CA ALA A 156 10.70 3.17 26.24
C ALA A 156 10.01 2.09 25.38
N ASN A 157 9.64 0.94 25.95
CA ASN A 157 9.00 -0.14 25.21
C ASN A 157 7.49 0.04 25.08
N ILE A 158 6.91 1.03 25.76
CA ILE A 158 5.46 1.22 25.84
C ILE A 158 5.09 2.54 25.19
N SER A 159 4.09 2.51 24.31
CA SER A 159 3.50 3.71 23.73
C SER A 159 2.17 4.01 24.42
N GLN A 160 2.01 5.27 24.83
CA GLN A 160 0.83 5.74 25.53
C GLN A 160 0.17 6.89 24.78
N VAL A 161 -1.15 6.89 24.76
CA VAL A 161 -1.96 7.89 24.09
C VAL A 161 -3.05 8.44 24.99
N ARG A 162 -3.43 9.69 24.75
CA ARG A 162 -4.53 10.36 25.45
C ARG A 162 -5.44 11.02 24.44
N LEU A 163 -6.74 10.98 24.69
CA LEU A 163 -7.72 11.68 23.85
C LEU A 163 -7.62 13.19 24.05
N GLY A 164 -7.66 13.94 22.94
CA GLY A 164 -7.67 15.40 22.95
C GLY A 164 -9.05 16.01 23.28
N LEU A 165 -10.12 15.22 23.15
CA LEU A 165 -11.48 15.61 23.49
C LEU A 165 -12.11 14.62 24.47
N ALA A 166 -13.04 15.12 25.27
CA ALA A 166 -13.82 14.28 26.16
C ALA A 166 -14.74 13.35 25.38
N ALA A 167 -14.70 12.06 25.72
CA ALA A 167 -15.61 11.04 25.20
C ALA A 167 -16.52 10.52 26.32
N GLN A 168 -17.74 10.10 25.98
CA GLN A 168 -18.63 9.45 26.93
C GLN A 168 -18.07 8.09 27.36
N VAL A 169 -18.12 7.85 28.67
CA VAL A 169 -17.70 6.59 29.29
C VAL A 169 -18.50 5.42 28.73
N GLY A 170 -17.82 4.30 28.47
CA GLY A 170 -18.43 3.09 27.92
C GLY A 170 -18.48 3.01 26.40
N ASN A 171 -18.16 4.08 25.66
CA ASN A 171 -17.95 3.98 24.22
C ASN A 171 -16.68 3.15 23.90
N HIS A 172 -16.67 2.51 22.74
CA HIS A 172 -15.52 1.75 22.26
C HIS A 172 -14.56 2.64 21.49
N LEU A 173 -13.27 2.45 21.73
CA LEU A 173 -12.17 3.17 21.07
C LEU A 173 -11.25 2.17 20.39
N ARG A 174 -10.68 2.57 19.26
CA ARG A 174 -9.52 1.90 18.68
C ARG A 174 -8.53 2.94 18.19
N PHE A 175 -7.26 2.56 18.11
CA PHE A 175 -6.19 3.44 17.64
C PHE A 175 -5.54 2.81 16.41
N ILE A 176 -5.29 3.62 15.39
CA ILE A 176 -4.60 3.20 14.17
C ILE A 176 -3.27 3.96 14.11
N TYR A 177 -2.16 3.25 13.96
CA TYR A 177 -0.82 3.85 14.01
C TYR A 177 0.24 3.07 13.22
N HIS A 178 1.42 3.66 13.08
CA HIS A 178 2.61 3.01 12.52
C HIS A 178 3.35 2.24 13.62
N PRO A 179 3.29 0.90 13.65
CA PRO A 179 4.00 0.12 14.66
C PRO A 179 5.51 0.14 14.40
N ASP A 180 6.31 -0.07 15.45
CA ASP A 180 7.76 -0.23 15.33
C ASP A 180 8.13 -1.68 14.97
N PRO A 181 8.55 -1.98 13.73
CA PRO A 181 8.93 -3.35 13.34
C PRO A 181 10.18 -3.84 14.07
N ARG A 182 11.00 -2.95 14.66
CA ARG A 182 12.20 -3.36 15.41
C ARG A 182 11.84 -3.89 16.79
N ALA A 183 10.87 -3.26 17.45
CA ALA A 183 10.37 -3.69 18.76
C ALA A 183 9.37 -4.85 18.61
N ASN A 184 8.60 -4.86 17.52
CA ASN A 184 7.56 -5.84 17.23
C ASN A 184 7.75 -6.42 15.82
N PRO A 185 8.64 -7.40 15.61
CA PRO A 185 8.91 -7.97 14.28
C PRO A 185 7.70 -8.64 13.63
N ASP A 186 6.73 -9.04 14.44
CA ASP A 186 5.50 -9.70 14.02
C ASP A 186 4.54 -8.74 13.27
N VAL A 187 4.78 -7.43 13.26
CA VAL A 187 3.96 -6.48 12.48
C VAL A 187 4.36 -6.42 11.00
N VAL A 188 5.43 -7.11 10.59
CA VAL A 188 5.90 -7.14 9.21
C VAL A 188 5.08 -8.14 8.41
N GLN A 189 4.58 -7.72 7.25
CA GLN A 189 3.92 -8.57 6.28
C GLN A 189 4.84 -8.82 5.09
N THR A 190 4.80 -10.03 4.56
CA THR A 190 5.61 -10.43 3.41
C THR A 190 4.72 -10.91 2.28
N ILE A 191 4.94 -10.40 1.08
CA ILE A 191 4.40 -11.00 -0.14
C ILE A 191 5.56 -11.59 -0.91
N SER A 192 5.43 -12.85 -1.31
CA SER A 192 6.47 -13.57 -2.05
C SER A 192 5.90 -14.47 -3.14
N TRP A 193 6.63 -14.59 -4.23
CA TRP A 193 6.35 -15.56 -5.28
C TRP A 193 7.43 -16.63 -5.29
N ASP A 194 7.00 -17.88 -5.28
CA ASP A 194 7.87 -19.04 -5.41
C ASP A 194 7.87 -19.52 -6.88
N PRO A 195 9.01 -19.39 -7.59
CA PRO A 195 9.13 -19.85 -8.97
C PRO A 195 8.99 -21.36 -9.16
N GLU A 196 9.37 -22.17 -8.15
CA GLU A 196 9.29 -23.63 -8.23
C GLU A 196 7.85 -24.10 -8.02
N ALA A 197 7.15 -23.54 -7.04
CA ALA A 197 5.75 -23.84 -6.78
C ALA A 197 4.79 -23.16 -7.76
N GLN A 198 5.22 -22.09 -8.45
CA GLN A 198 4.40 -21.23 -9.30
C GLN A 198 3.21 -20.62 -8.55
N GLN A 199 3.46 -20.22 -7.31
CA GLN A 199 2.46 -19.77 -6.35
C GLN A 199 2.91 -18.48 -5.67
N VAL A 200 1.93 -17.66 -5.30
CA VAL A 200 2.13 -16.44 -4.53
C VAL A 200 1.64 -16.69 -3.12
N TYR A 201 2.46 -16.25 -2.16
CA TYR A 201 2.21 -16.37 -0.73
C TYR A 201 2.15 -14.99 -0.08
N SER A 202 1.25 -14.86 0.88
CA SER A 202 1.21 -13.77 1.85
C SER A 202 1.55 -14.34 3.22
N GLU A 203 2.49 -13.74 3.93
CA GLU A 203 2.89 -14.14 5.28
C GLU A 203 2.65 -12.98 6.24
N ASP A 204 1.96 -13.28 7.33
CA ASP A 204 1.66 -12.36 8.43
C ASP A 204 1.79 -13.06 9.80
N THR A 205 1.23 -12.45 10.86
CA THR A 205 1.23 -13.04 12.21
C THR A 205 0.46 -14.35 12.33
N GLU A 206 -0.56 -14.56 11.50
CA GLU A 206 -1.41 -15.74 11.54
C GLU A 206 -0.79 -16.91 10.75
N GLY A 207 0.10 -16.62 9.81
CA GLY A 207 0.99 -17.58 9.16
C GLY A 207 1.21 -17.28 7.70
N ILE A 208 1.55 -18.33 6.94
CA ILE A 208 1.76 -18.27 5.49
C ILE A 208 0.48 -18.75 4.79
N GLU A 209 -0.13 -17.87 4.01
CA GLU A 209 -1.30 -18.15 3.18
C GLU A 209 -0.91 -18.18 1.69
N ASN A 210 -1.44 -19.17 0.96
CA ASN A 210 -1.31 -19.23 -0.49
C ASN A 210 -2.49 -18.51 -1.16
N ILE A 211 -2.26 -17.27 -1.56
CA ILE A 211 -3.26 -16.40 -2.19
C ILE A 211 -3.52 -16.77 -3.65
N SER A 212 -2.60 -17.52 -4.28
CA SER A 212 -2.74 -17.98 -5.67
C SER A 212 -3.61 -19.23 -5.85
N ARG A 213 -4.10 -19.82 -4.75
CA ARG A 213 -4.89 -21.05 -4.76
C ARG A 213 -6.24 -20.81 -5.42
N ASN A 214 -6.50 -21.50 -6.53
CA ASN A 214 -7.73 -21.35 -7.30
C ASN A 214 -8.34 -22.70 -7.70
N PRO A 215 -9.67 -22.76 -7.97
CA PRO A 215 -10.34 -24.00 -8.39
C PRO A 215 -10.16 -24.32 -9.88
N PHE A 216 -9.47 -23.48 -10.64
CA PHE A 216 -9.37 -23.55 -12.10
C PHE A 216 -8.05 -24.14 -12.59
N ASP A 217 -7.16 -24.54 -11.69
CA ASP A 217 -5.81 -25.06 -11.99
C ASP A 217 -4.94 -24.08 -12.81
N VAL A 218 -5.21 -22.78 -12.65
CA VAL A 218 -4.41 -21.70 -13.24
C VAL A 218 -3.11 -21.57 -12.44
N LYS A 219 -1.97 -21.48 -13.13
CA LYS A 219 -0.65 -21.34 -12.51
C LYS A 219 -0.10 -19.94 -12.71
N ILE A 220 0.59 -19.39 -11.70
CA ILE A 220 1.29 -18.11 -11.82
C ILE A 220 2.72 -18.39 -12.24
N THR A 221 2.99 -18.23 -13.54
CA THR A 221 4.27 -18.61 -14.15
C THR A 221 5.37 -17.60 -13.91
N ASN A 222 5.02 -16.35 -13.61
CA ASN A 222 5.96 -15.27 -13.35
C ASN A 222 5.29 -14.17 -12.53
N MET A 223 5.96 -13.69 -11.48
CA MET A 223 5.61 -12.46 -10.78
C MET A 223 6.87 -11.63 -10.59
N ARG A 224 6.80 -10.32 -10.87
CA ARG A 224 7.91 -9.39 -10.67
C ARG A 224 7.44 -8.10 -10.05
N LEU A 225 8.28 -7.57 -9.18
CA LEU A 225 8.11 -6.30 -8.48
C LEU A 225 9.22 -5.36 -8.95
N HIS A 226 8.83 -4.19 -9.46
CA HIS A 226 9.75 -3.10 -9.79
C HIS A 226 9.44 -1.87 -8.94
N TYR A 227 10.48 -1.17 -8.49
CA TYR A 227 10.36 -0.11 -7.50
C TYR A 227 10.78 1.23 -8.08
N TYR A 228 9.95 2.24 -7.88
CA TYR A 228 10.11 3.56 -8.49
C TYR A 228 10.18 4.66 -7.44
N ASP A 229 11.03 5.66 -7.70
CA ASP A 229 11.11 6.88 -6.92
C ASP A 229 9.97 7.87 -7.26
N ASN A 230 9.98 9.05 -6.63
CA ASN A 230 8.98 10.09 -6.85
C ASN A 230 9.03 10.73 -8.27
N ALA A 231 10.16 10.63 -8.96
CA ALA A 231 10.36 11.09 -10.33
C ALA A 231 10.02 10.00 -11.36
N ASN A 232 9.57 8.83 -10.91
CA ASN A 232 9.32 7.62 -11.71
C ASN A 232 10.59 7.04 -12.33
N ASN A 233 11.77 7.27 -11.75
CA ASN A 233 12.95 6.51 -12.07
C ASN A 233 12.89 5.16 -11.38
N LEU A 234 13.33 4.12 -12.08
CA LEU A 234 13.52 2.81 -11.49
C LEU A 234 14.70 2.86 -10.51
N ILE A 235 14.47 2.48 -9.26
CA ILE A 235 15.49 2.60 -8.19
C ILE A 235 16.64 1.61 -8.41
N THR A 236 16.37 0.41 -8.94
CA THR A 236 17.42 -0.55 -9.30
C THR A 236 16.93 -1.68 -10.20
N ASP A 237 17.85 -2.24 -10.99
CA ASP A 237 17.70 -3.47 -11.80
C ASP A 237 18.25 -4.72 -11.08
N PHE A 238 18.75 -4.59 -9.85
CA PHE A 238 19.27 -5.71 -9.06
C PHE A 238 18.15 -6.54 -8.42
N GLU A 239 18.47 -7.77 -8.01
CA GLU A 239 17.51 -8.68 -7.35
C GLU A 239 16.92 -8.09 -6.06
N TRP A 240 17.67 -7.21 -5.39
CA TRP A 240 17.28 -6.50 -4.18
C TRP A 240 17.66 -5.01 -4.23
N VAL A 241 16.83 -4.17 -3.63
CA VAL A 241 17.09 -2.74 -3.37
C VAL A 241 18.02 -2.60 -2.17
N ASP A 242 18.97 -1.66 -2.23
CA ASP A 242 19.85 -1.31 -1.10
C ASP A 242 19.02 -0.71 0.05
N ASP A 243 19.31 -1.11 1.30
CA ASP A 243 18.63 -0.62 2.50
C ASP A 243 18.54 0.91 2.58
N ARG A 244 19.53 1.61 2.02
CA ARG A 244 19.59 3.09 2.00
C ARG A 244 18.55 3.73 1.07
N ASP A 245 18.14 3.00 0.04
CA ASP A 245 17.26 3.48 -1.01
C ASP A 245 15.80 3.01 -0.82
N LEU A 246 15.53 2.12 0.15
CA LEU A 246 14.17 1.66 0.46
C LEU A 246 13.20 2.80 0.76
N ASN A 247 13.66 3.85 1.44
CA ASN A 247 12.85 5.02 1.77
C ASN A 247 12.55 5.92 0.55
N MET A 248 13.24 5.72 -0.58
CA MET A 248 12.97 6.42 -1.83
C MET A 248 11.81 5.79 -2.61
N ILE A 249 11.42 4.55 -2.28
CA ILE A 249 10.34 3.84 -2.96
C ILE A 249 9.02 4.60 -2.74
N THR A 250 8.45 5.13 -3.82
CA THR A 250 7.12 5.76 -3.80
C THR A 250 6.11 5.06 -4.71
N GLY A 251 6.59 4.22 -5.63
CA GLY A 251 5.76 3.40 -6.50
C GLY A 251 6.27 1.96 -6.58
N ILE A 252 5.33 1.02 -6.74
CA ILE A 252 5.63 -0.38 -7.01
C ILE A 252 4.81 -0.81 -8.23
N GLU A 253 5.49 -1.35 -9.23
CA GLU A 253 4.86 -2.06 -10.33
C GLU A 253 4.85 -3.55 -10.01
N VAL A 254 3.66 -4.16 -10.13
CA VAL A 254 3.44 -5.59 -9.97
C VAL A 254 3.09 -6.17 -11.33
N TYR A 255 4.00 -6.97 -11.87
CA TYR A 255 3.77 -7.79 -13.06
C TYR A 255 3.39 -9.20 -12.64
N MET A 256 2.34 -9.76 -13.23
CA MET A 256 2.00 -11.18 -13.08
C MET A 256 1.63 -11.82 -14.43
N GLU A 257 2.07 -13.05 -14.63
CA GLU A 257 1.73 -13.91 -15.76
C GLU A 257 1.09 -15.19 -15.25
N VAL A 258 0.00 -15.60 -15.90
CA VAL A 258 -0.73 -16.84 -15.62
C VAL A 258 -0.82 -17.75 -16.84
N GLU A 259 -0.89 -19.06 -16.59
CA GLU A 259 -1.04 -20.08 -17.61
C GLU A 259 -2.13 -21.12 -17.26
N LEU A 260 -2.89 -21.52 -18.28
CA LEU A 260 -3.85 -22.63 -18.22
C LEU A 260 -3.74 -23.43 -19.53
N GLY A 261 -3.06 -24.57 -19.47
CA GLY A 261 -2.79 -25.40 -20.64
C GLY A 261 -1.91 -24.70 -21.66
N GLN A 262 -2.49 -24.27 -22.78
CA GLN A 262 -1.77 -23.55 -23.85
C GLN A 262 -2.01 -22.03 -23.83
N TYR A 263 -2.92 -21.56 -22.97
CA TYR A 263 -3.29 -20.15 -22.90
C TYR A 263 -2.46 -19.45 -21.83
N LYS A 264 -1.94 -18.27 -22.17
CA LYS A 264 -1.22 -17.39 -21.26
C LYS A 264 -1.88 -16.02 -21.25
N GLN A 265 -1.82 -15.35 -20.11
CA GLN A 265 -2.28 -13.98 -19.95
C GLN A 265 -1.41 -13.29 -18.91
N ASP A 266 -1.12 -12.01 -19.12
CA ASP A 266 -0.38 -11.16 -18.20
C ASP A 266 -1.20 -9.95 -17.74
N LEU A 267 -0.82 -9.41 -16.58
CA LEU A 267 -1.39 -8.20 -16.01
C LEU A 267 -0.28 -7.42 -15.32
N VAL A 268 -0.23 -6.12 -15.61
CA VAL A 268 0.62 -5.15 -14.92
C VAL A 268 -0.28 -4.20 -14.16
N SER A 269 0.07 -3.98 -12.89
CA SER A 269 -0.56 -2.96 -12.08
C SER A 269 0.50 -2.07 -11.46
N PHE A 270 0.21 -0.78 -11.37
CA PHE A 270 1.07 0.18 -10.71
C PHE A 270 0.36 0.72 -9.48
N ILE A 271 1.01 0.60 -8.33
CA ILE A 271 0.56 1.22 -7.09
C ILE A 271 1.48 2.35 -6.71
N ASN A 272 0.84 3.44 -6.30
CA ASN A 272 1.53 4.51 -5.63
C ASN A 272 1.32 4.34 -4.13
N LEU A 273 2.42 4.30 -3.39
CA LEU A 273 2.39 4.16 -1.94
C LEU A 273 1.85 5.46 -1.35
N ARG A 274 0.60 5.43 -0.86
CA ARG A 274 -0.10 6.62 -0.33
C ARG A 274 0.60 7.19 0.91
N ASN A 275 1.24 6.31 1.67
CA ASN A 275 2.05 6.63 2.83
C ASN A 275 3.55 6.60 2.52
N ALA A 276 3.93 6.67 1.23
CA ALA A 276 5.30 6.96 0.87
C ALA A 276 5.74 8.19 1.69
N PRO A 277 6.92 8.13 2.31
CA PRO A 277 7.38 9.16 3.24
C PRO A 277 7.15 10.59 2.69
N MET A 278 7.31 10.80 1.38
CA MET A 278 7.16 12.09 0.71
C MET A 278 5.72 12.58 0.48
N ARG A 279 4.69 11.72 0.49
CA ARG A 279 3.30 12.08 0.14
C ARG A 279 2.45 12.51 1.33
N SER A 280 2.66 11.90 2.50
CA SER A 280 2.06 12.35 3.76
C SER A 280 2.73 13.62 4.29
N GLY A 281 3.88 13.96 3.72
CA GLY A 281 4.78 14.99 4.20
C GLY A 281 5.51 14.58 5.48
N TYR A 282 5.21 13.46 6.13
CA TYR A 282 5.75 13.12 7.46
C TYR A 282 6.69 11.91 7.42
N LEU A 283 7.98 12.15 7.67
CA LEU A 283 9.08 11.21 7.47
C LEU A 283 9.68 10.78 8.81
N ALA A 284 9.55 9.50 9.20
CA ALA A 284 10.29 8.99 10.34
C ALA A 284 11.78 8.86 9.99
N LEU A 285 12.63 9.70 10.58
CA LEU A 285 14.06 9.75 10.34
C LEU A 285 14.79 8.57 11.01
N ARG A 286 15.81 8.07 10.31
CA ARG A 286 16.81 7.14 10.84
C ARG A 286 18.19 7.54 10.31
N LYS A 287 19.27 7.26 11.04
CA LYS A 287 20.63 7.45 10.52
C LYS A 287 20.81 6.73 9.18
N GLY A 288 21.43 7.41 8.20
CA GLY A 288 21.66 6.95 6.84
C GLY A 288 20.45 7.11 5.91
N THR A 289 19.30 7.60 6.41
CA THR A 289 18.12 7.84 5.57
C THR A 289 18.43 8.93 4.57
N ARG A 290 18.13 8.67 3.30
CA ARG A 290 18.20 9.62 2.19
C ARG A 290 16.81 9.89 1.66
N ILE A 291 16.43 11.16 1.61
CA ILE A 291 15.13 11.60 1.12
C ILE A 291 15.37 12.67 0.06
N PRO A 292 14.85 12.50 -1.18
CA PRO A 292 14.78 13.62 -2.09
C PRO A 292 13.79 14.63 -1.52
N ILE A 293 14.16 15.90 -1.46
CA ILE A 293 13.26 16.99 -1.05
C ILE A 293 13.15 18.00 -2.21
N PRO A 294 12.03 18.74 -2.30
CA PRO A 294 11.94 19.83 -3.28
C PRO A 294 13.05 20.86 -3.05
N ASP A 295 13.32 21.67 -4.07
CA ASP A 295 14.20 22.83 -3.90
C ASP A 295 13.62 23.80 -2.85
N SER A 296 14.48 24.70 -2.37
CA SER A 296 14.13 25.69 -1.34
C SER A 296 12.98 26.64 -1.74
N HIS A 297 12.71 26.85 -3.03
CA HIS A 297 11.58 27.66 -3.51
C HIS A 297 10.24 26.94 -3.42
N ASN A 298 10.28 25.61 -3.55
CA ASN A 298 9.14 24.72 -3.58
C ASN A 298 8.93 24.00 -2.25
N ILE A 299 9.43 24.55 -1.13
CA ILE A 299 9.14 24.05 0.23
C ILE A 299 8.34 25.12 0.98
N HIS A 300 7.07 24.85 1.25
CA HIS A 300 6.19 25.69 2.08
C HIS A 300 6.29 25.39 3.57
N THR A 301 6.71 24.19 3.98
CA THR A 301 6.93 23.84 5.39
C THR A 301 8.03 22.80 5.52
N LEU A 302 8.97 23.03 6.43
CA LEU A 302 10.01 22.07 6.80
C LEU A 302 10.15 22.05 8.32
N LEU A 303 9.61 21.03 8.99
CA LEU A 303 9.48 20.99 10.45
C LEU A 303 9.99 19.67 11.01
N LEU A 304 10.95 19.72 11.94
CA LEU A 304 11.31 18.57 12.77
C LEU A 304 10.32 18.47 13.93
N THR A 305 9.69 17.32 14.13
CA THR A 305 8.76 17.09 15.25
C THR A 305 8.69 15.60 15.62
N ASN A 306 7.80 15.20 16.54
CA ASN A 306 7.70 13.87 17.16
C ASN A 306 9.08 13.27 17.52
N ILE A 307 9.91 14.09 18.16
CA ILE A 307 11.23 13.69 18.66
C ILE A 307 11.04 12.78 19.88
N SER A 308 11.81 11.70 19.97
CA SER A 308 11.70 10.71 21.05
C SER A 308 13.06 10.17 21.48
N GLY A 309 13.13 9.68 22.72
CA GLY A 309 14.32 9.02 23.26
C GLY A 309 15.50 9.95 23.51
N VAL A 310 15.22 11.19 23.93
CA VAL A 310 16.23 12.23 24.15
C VAL A 310 16.93 12.08 25.50
N THR A 311 18.26 12.06 25.44
CA THR A 311 19.20 12.19 26.57
C THR A 311 19.99 13.50 26.45
N SER A 312 20.63 13.93 27.55
CA SER A 312 21.45 15.14 27.55
C SER A 312 22.71 14.96 26.70
N GLY A 313 22.88 15.81 25.70
CA GLY A 313 24.04 15.79 24.80
C GLY A 313 23.81 15.02 23.50
N ASP A 314 22.62 14.44 23.31
CA ASP A 314 22.26 13.76 22.07
C ASP A 314 22.22 14.74 20.89
N GLU A 315 22.55 14.22 19.71
CA GLU A 315 22.69 15.00 18.51
C GLU A 315 21.96 14.39 17.31
N LEU A 316 21.34 15.25 16.51
CA LEU A 316 20.82 14.93 15.18
C LEU A 316 21.55 15.80 14.15
N GLN A 317 22.14 15.17 13.14
CA GLN A 317 22.76 15.87 12.01
C GLN A 317 22.04 15.49 10.72
N ILE A 318 21.67 16.53 9.98
CA ILE A 318 20.99 16.42 8.69
C ILE A 318 21.81 17.20 7.67
N GLU A 319 22.16 16.56 6.56
CA GLU A 319 22.82 17.19 5.43
C GLU A 319 21.87 17.34 4.26
N ALA A 320 21.89 18.48 3.58
CA ALA A 320 21.19 18.70 2.34
C ALA A 320 22.23 18.87 1.21
N THR A 321 22.21 17.96 0.25
CA THR A 321 23.13 17.94 -0.88
C THR A 321 22.36 18.32 -2.15
N PRO A 322 22.58 19.53 -2.70
CA PRO A 322 22.03 19.88 -4.01
C PRO A 322 22.82 19.17 -5.13
N ARG A 323 22.22 19.04 -6.31
CA ARG A 323 22.90 18.49 -7.50
C ARG A 323 24.16 19.28 -7.88
N SER A 324 24.11 20.60 -7.70
CA SER A 324 25.24 21.50 -7.91
C SER A 324 25.36 22.47 -6.73
N GLY A 325 26.58 22.77 -6.28
CA GLY A 325 26.82 23.61 -5.11
C GLY A 325 27.51 22.88 -3.96
N LYS A 326 27.52 23.49 -2.76
CA LYS A 326 28.10 22.90 -1.55
C LYS A 326 27.00 22.29 -0.68
N VAL A 327 27.38 21.32 0.14
CA VAL A 327 26.49 20.64 1.10
C VAL A 327 26.17 21.56 2.26
N TRP A 328 24.92 21.54 2.70
CA TRP A 328 24.48 22.21 3.92
C TRP A 328 24.37 21.19 5.05
N ARG A 329 24.69 21.54 6.29
CA ARG A 329 24.46 20.68 7.45
C ARG A 329 23.74 21.44 8.56
N VAL A 330 22.64 20.88 9.05
CA VAL A 330 22.06 21.25 10.34
C VAL A 330 22.53 20.27 11.39
N LYS A 331 23.05 20.78 12.50
CA LYS A 331 23.35 20.04 13.72
C LYS A 331 22.42 20.51 14.82
N ILE A 332 21.66 19.60 15.41
CA ILE A 332 20.70 19.88 16.47
C ILE A 332 21.14 19.14 17.72
N VAL A 333 21.26 19.85 18.84
CA VAL A 333 21.70 19.31 20.12
C VAL A 333 20.53 19.35 21.10
N PHE A 334 20.31 18.23 21.78
CA PHE A 334 19.22 18.07 22.73
C PHE A 334 19.74 18.05 24.18
N SER A 335 18.87 18.48 25.10
CA SER A 335 19.14 18.44 26.54
C SER A 335 17.96 17.85 27.31
N ARG A 336 18.27 17.11 28.38
CA ARG A 336 17.29 16.58 29.34
C ARG A 336 17.87 16.65 30.75
N ALA A 337 17.29 17.48 31.61
CA ALA A 337 17.73 17.62 33.00
C ALA A 337 16.91 16.69 33.93
N GLY A 338 17.38 15.47 34.14
CA GLY A 338 16.69 14.48 34.98
C GLY A 338 15.32 14.11 34.41
N SER A 339 14.25 14.27 35.21
CA SER A 339 12.86 14.02 34.79
C SER A 339 12.20 15.21 34.10
N SER A 340 12.91 16.32 33.87
CA SER A 340 12.36 17.46 33.14
C SER A 340 12.08 17.09 31.68
N LYS A 341 11.05 17.71 31.08
CA LYS A 341 10.78 17.55 29.65
C LYS A 341 12.03 17.83 28.81
N PRO A 342 12.37 16.97 27.84
CA PRO A 342 13.47 17.18 26.91
C PRO A 342 13.29 18.46 26.09
N LYS A 343 14.42 19.05 25.70
CA LYS A 343 14.51 20.33 25.00
C LYS A 343 15.47 20.26 23.81
N ILE A 344 15.21 21.13 22.84
CA ILE A 344 16.17 21.50 21.80
C ILE A 344 17.07 22.57 22.44
N GLU A 345 18.29 22.19 22.82
CA GLU A 345 19.22 23.10 23.49
C GLU A 345 19.77 24.14 22.51
N SER A 346 20.24 23.66 21.37
CA SER A 346 20.81 24.48 20.31
C SER A 346 20.66 23.83 18.96
N TYR A 347 20.73 24.63 17.90
CA TYR A 347 21.03 24.14 16.57
C TYR A 347 22.07 25.02 15.91
N THR A 348 22.88 24.39 15.06
CA THR A 348 24.01 24.97 14.35
C THR A 348 23.85 24.66 12.88
N VAL A 349 24.04 25.68 12.06
CA VAL A 349 24.03 25.61 10.61
C VAL A 349 25.47 25.68 10.12
N GLU A 350 25.87 24.74 9.28
CA GLU A 350 27.19 24.69 8.66
C GLU A 350 27.07 24.70 7.13
N TYR A 351 27.90 25.53 6.48
CA TYR A 351 28.02 25.60 5.02
C TYR A 351 29.41 26.09 4.58
N PRO A 352 30.21 25.26 3.87
CA PRO A 352 30.07 23.80 3.78
C PRO A 352 30.19 23.15 5.17
N PRO A 353 30.02 21.82 5.31
CA PRO A 353 30.13 21.18 6.61
C PRO A 353 31.45 21.52 7.31
N GLN A 354 31.41 21.66 8.64
CA GLN A 354 32.50 22.16 9.51
C GLN A 354 32.77 23.67 9.45
N HIS A 355 32.09 24.44 8.58
CA HIS A 355 32.14 25.90 8.59
C HIS A 355 30.82 26.43 9.16
N VAL A 356 30.85 26.81 10.44
CA VAL A 356 29.66 27.30 11.14
C VAL A 356 29.28 28.67 10.62
N VAL A 357 28.04 28.77 10.13
CA VAL A 357 27.45 30.03 9.64
C VAL A 357 26.51 30.61 10.68
N TYR A 358 25.79 29.76 11.42
CA TYR A 358 24.82 30.22 12.39
C TYR A 358 24.68 29.24 13.56
N THR A 359 24.37 29.76 14.74
CA THR A 359 24.02 28.96 15.92
C THR A 359 23.00 29.69 16.77
N GLU A 360 21.91 29.01 17.14
CA GLU A 360 20.90 29.53 18.06
C GLU A 360 20.71 28.58 19.25
N TYR A 361 20.26 29.15 20.38
CA TYR A 361 19.94 28.44 21.62
C TYR A 361 18.47 28.63 21.99
N PRO A 362 17.52 28.05 21.22
CA PRO A 362 16.10 28.26 21.46
C PRO A 362 15.64 27.74 22.83
N ARG A 363 16.27 26.68 23.35
CA ARG A 363 15.93 26.03 24.63
C ARG A 363 14.44 25.71 24.75
N THR A 364 13.81 25.42 23.63
CA THR A 364 12.39 25.10 23.50
C THR A 364 12.15 23.62 23.83
N SER A 365 10.93 23.29 24.26
CA SER A 365 10.55 21.89 24.45
C SER A 365 10.49 21.18 23.09
N ILE A 366 10.89 19.90 23.05
CA ILE A 366 10.80 19.09 21.83
C ILE A 366 9.36 18.94 21.31
N ASP A 367 8.34 19.11 22.16
CA ASP A 367 6.92 19.08 21.80
C ASP A 367 6.57 20.16 20.76
N ALA A 368 7.30 21.28 20.74
CA ALA A 368 7.11 22.36 19.78
C ALA A 368 7.77 22.08 18.43
N GLY A 369 8.72 21.14 18.38
CA GLY A 369 9.54 20.87 17.20
C GLY A 369 10.52 21.99 16.86
N LEU A 370 11.12 21.88 15.67
CA LEU A 370 12.02 22.88 15.09
C LEU A 370 11.61 23.16 13.64
N ASN A 371 11.13 24.37 13.36
CA ASN A 371 10.79 24.77 12.00
C ASN A 371 12.05 25.29 11.29
N PHE A 372 12.51 24.53 10.29
CA PHE A 372 13.70 24.85 9.51
C PHE A 372 13.52 26.07 8.59
N LEU A 373 12.28 26.48 8.27
CA LEU A 373 12.02 27.70 7.51
C LEU A 373 12.03 28.97 8.37
N THR A 374 11.93 28.85 9.69
CA THR A 374 11.85 30.00 10.61
C THR A 374 12.92 29.91 11.69
N LEU A 375 14.15 29.57 11.30
CA LEU A 375 15.29 29.40 12.20
C LEU A 375 15.90 30.75 12.67
N GLY A 376 15.06 31.74 12.99
CA GLY A 376 15.51 33.01 13.55
C GLY A 376 14.37 33.90 13.98
N ALA A 377 14.64 34.82 14.91
CA ALA A 377 13.64 35.73 15.49
C ALA A 377 12.89 36.60 14.46
N ASN A 378 13.44 36.78 13.25
CA ASN A 378 12.90 37.66 12.20
C ASN A 378 12.59 36.96 10.86
N GLY A 379 12.77 35.64 10.76
CA GLY A 379 12.43 34.88 9.53
C GLY A 379 13.28 35.16 8.29
N PHE A 380 14.37 35.93 8.42
CA PHE A 380 15.39 36.14 7.38
C PHE A 380 16.77 36.11 8.03
N TYR A 381 17.72 35.44 7.38
CA TYR A 381 19.12 35.45 7.73
C TYR A 381 19.85 36.49 6.88
N ASP A 382 20.48 37.46 7.53
CA ASP A 382 21.59 38.25 6.98
C ASP A 382 22.82 37.34 7.02
N TYR A 383 23.39 37.00 5.86
CA TYR A 383 24.71 36.36 5.76
C TYR A 383 25.82 37.40 5.50
N ASP A 384 25.43 38.68 5.59
CA ASP A 384 26.06 39.88 5.05
C ASP A 384 27.42 40.24 5.68
N ASP A 385 27.72 39.68 6.86
CA ASP A 385 28.94 40.01 7.61
C ASP A 385 30.12 39.06 7.35
N ASP A 386 29.91 37.92 6.66
CA ASP A 386 30.95 36.91 6.43
C ASP A 386 31.41 36.88 4.96
N VAL A 387 32.62 37.40 4.71
CA VAL A 387 33.23 37.58 3.38
C VAL A 387 33.33 36.29 2.53
N ASP A 388 33.22 35.12 3.14
CA ASP A 388 33.35 33.81 2.51
C ASP A 388 32.02 33.05 2.33
N ILE A 389 30.88 33.68 2.66
CA ILE A 389 29.54 33.07 2.65
C ILE A 389 28.65 33.86 1.68
N GLU A 390 27.96 33.15 0.77
CA GLU A 390 27.03 33.79 -0.16
C GLU A 390 25.77 34.24 0.59
N ASP A 391 25.34 35.49 0.32
CA ASP A 391 24.20 36.19 0.94
C ASP A 391 22.87 35.41 0.94
N PHE A 392 22.71 34.45 0.02
CA PHE A 392 21.60 33.49 0.01
C PHE A 392 22.10 32.15 -0.52
N VAL A 393 22.23 31.17 0.38
CA VAL A 393 22.52 29.79 -0.04
C VAL A 393 21.21 29.11 -0.40
N MET A 394 20.82 29.22 -1.66
CA MET A 394 19.65 28.53 -2.19
C MET A 394 20.01 27.08 -2.50
N LEU A 395 19.22 26.16 -1.95
CA LEU A 395 19.24 24.75 -2.37
C LEU A 395 18.38 24.68 -3.63
N GLU A 396 19.02 24.68 -4.79
CA GLU A 396 18.40 24.61 -6.12
C GLU A 396 18.52 23.19 -6.70
N ASP A 397 17.68 22.87 -7.68
CA ASP A 397 17.56 21.56 -8.34
C ASP A 397 17.11 20.41 -7.42
N GLU A 398 17.40 19.16 -7.82
CA GLU A 398 17.19 17.96 -7.00
C GLU A 398 18.09 17.99 -5.76
N VAL A 399 17.47 18.09 -4.59
CA VAL A 399 18.15 18.11 -3.30
C VAL A 399 17.93 16.79 -2.59
N VAL A 400 19.02 16.16 -2.13
CA VAL A 400 18.94 14.96 -1.30
C VAL A 400 19.28 15.32 0.13
N LEU A 401 18.33 15.07 1.04
CA LEU A 401 18.51 15.19 2.47
C LEU A 401 18.99 13.85 3.05
N GLU A 402 20.14 13.85 3.71
CA GLU A 402 20.72 12.68 4.37
C GLU A 402 20.83 12.88 5.88
N VAL A 403 20.38 11.91 6.68
CA VAL A 403 20.58 11.92 8.14
C VAL A 403 21.94 11.30 8.47
N THR A 404 22.97 12.12 8.66
CA THR A 404 24.35 11.63 8.85
C THR A 404 24.65 11.17 10.27
N LYS A 405 23.94 11.72 11.27
CA LYS A 405 24.04 11.33 12.68
C LYS A 405 22.69 11.41 13.36
N MET A 406 22.37 10.45 14.22
CA MET A 406 21.14 10.45 15.02
C MET A 406 21.39 9.64 16.29
N ASP A 407 21.58 10.33 17.42
CA ASP A 407 21.79 9.70 18.74
C ASP A 407 20.47 9.46 19.48
N ILE A 408 19.42 10.21 19.14
CA ILE A 408 18.05 10.05 19.64
C ILE A 408 17.36 8.81 19.06
N GLU A 409 16.33 8.29 19.73
CA GLU A 409 15.59 7.11 19.24
C GLU A 409 14.80 7.38 17.95
N GLY A 410 14.26 8.59 17.78
CA GLY A 410 13.38 8.92 16.66
C GLY A 410 13.12 10.41 16.50
N ALA A 411 12.89 10.83 15.27
CA ALA A 411 12.37 12.15 14.93
C ALA A 411 11.57 12.06 13.63
N GLY A 412 10.53 12.87 13.50
CA GLY A 412 9.77 13.03 12.28
C GLY A 412 10.18 14.30 11.56
N LEU A 413 10.42 14.24 10.26
CA LEU A 413 10.61 15.41 9.40
C LEU A 413 9.34 15.62 8.58
N PHE A 414 8.68 16.75 8.81
CA PHE A 414 7.54 17.17 8.02
C PHE A 414 7.98 18.09 6.87
N VAL A 415 7.84 17.62 5.63
CA VAL A 415 8.13 18.37 4.40
C VAL A 415 6.83 18.59 3.63
N ARG A 416 6.46 19.85 3.44
CA ARG A 416 5.34 20.23 2.57
C ARG A 416 5.87 21.07 1.41
N PRO A 417 5.73 20.59 0.15
CA PRO A 417 6.02 21.43 -1.00
C PRO A 417 5.07 22.63 -1.09
#